data_AF-A0A946DSJ8-F1
#
_entry.id   AF-A0A946DSJ8-F1
#
_cell.length_a   1.000
_cell.length_b   1.000
_cell.length_c   1.000
_cell.angle_alpha   90.00
_cell.angle_beta   90.00
_cell.angle_gamma   90.00
#
_symmetry.space_group_name_H-M   'P 1'
#
loop_
_entity.id
_entity.type
_entity.pdbx_description
1 polymer ?
#
loop_
_entity_poly.entity_id
_entity_poly.type
_entity_poly.pdbx_seq_one_letter_code
_entity_poly.pdbx_strand_id
1 'polypeptide(L)'
;MPELIAVGPEPNQRWRRHIPDGQVIRLGRAPRNGWAVPWDRHISREHAELALLGGGQIKVRRLEVARNYISYQGSSSNEFTLSVGEEFRIGVTSFYLADVEPRDGEMMPVEEQSFRPGELRQFTFRNAGHRLDVLSELPRVLSEVSNDDELALGLVDMLLRAIPHAGAAAVLQYPAEFENIDPSTPIMLRWDTRDMSRFASSGDHGRFRPSRRLIMQSLESCEPVLHVWSENEESDAGYTTTGKFDWAFCTPITDISCKGWCLYVSGQFGFDVSSSSKIVSEDDLRSDLRFTEMLSEFIGAIRRVKMLEQEQAGLAHFFSPAVLEMMRVTNADEVLAPKETEITSLFCDVRGFSRTVERSRGNLQGLLDRVSSALGVMTNGILKYDGVIADFQGDAALGFWGWPTQTEEGPLSACRAALEIHQQFLRNSQRESDPRARIKVGIGIAHGSAIAGKIGTAEQAKVGVFGPVVNLGARLESMTKQLRVPILIDEVTANTVRKSLSPEIGRCRRLGRIRPYGMDVPLTVSELLPPEDFPGTISNEHIRIYEEGVDAVVEGRWDDALETLGSLPSNDRAKDFLLIYIAQNDYEPPDNWNGVIEMSSK
;
A
#
# COMPACT_ATOMS: atom_id res chain seq x y z
N MET A 1 -7.24 -55.06 26.57
CA MET A 1 -6.21 -56.11 26.75
C MET A 1 -4.95 -55.44 27.28
N PRO A 2 -4.30 -56.00 28.31
CA PRO A 2 -3.19 -55.35 28.98
C PRO A 2 -1.91 -55.35 28.13
N GLU A 3 -1.30 -54.17 28.01
CA GLU A 3 -0.04 -53.97 27.29
C GLU A 3 1.02 -53.41 28.23
N LEU A 4 2.25 -53.91 28.06
CA LEU A 4 3.41 -53.40 28.78
C LEU A 4 4.14 -52.37 27.91
N ILE A 5 4.38 -51.20 28.49
CA ILE A 5 5.10 -50.09 27.84
C ILE A 5 6.44 -49.92 28.55
N ALA A 6 7.54 -49.98 27.80
CA ALA A 6 8.88 -49.67 28.30
C ALA A 6 9.29 -48.27 27.88
N VAL A 7 9.76 -47.44 28.81
CA VAL A 7 10.17 -46.04 28.58
C VAL A 7 11.57 -45.81 29.15
N GLY A 8 12.53 -45.51 28.27
CA GLY A 8 13.88 -45.08 28.61
C GLY A 8 14.02 -43.56 28.74
N PRO A 9 15.21 -43.06 29.09
CA PRO A 9 15.49 -41.63 29.26
C PRO A 9 15.45 -40.81 27.96
N GLU A 10 15.66 -41.43 26.79
CA GLU A 10 15.58 -40.74 25.49
C GLU A 10 14.24 -41.04 24.80
N PRO A 11 13.63 -40.09 24.06
CA PRO A 11 12.30 -40.25 23.45
C PRO A 11 12.17 -41.42 22.46
N ASN A 12 13.26 -41.82 21.81
CA ASN A 12 13.32 -42.97 20.89
C ASN A 12 13.50 -44.33 21.61
N GLN A 13 13.75 -44.32 22.93
CA GLN A 13 13.93 -45.51 23.75
C GLN A 13 12.59 -45.96 24.33
N ARG A 14 11.65 -46.32 23.45
CA ARG A 14 10.29 -46.73 23.86
C ARG A 14 9.77 -47.87 23.00
N TRP A 15 9.05 -48.80 23.61
CA TRP A 15 8.18 -49.72 22.89
C TRP A 15 6.94 -50.07 23.72
N ARG A 16 5.92 -50.58 23.04
CA ARG A 16 4.66 -51.08 23.62
C ARG A 16 4.43 -52.49 23.09
N ARG A 17 4.10 -53.43 23.97
CA ARG A 17 3.89 -54.83 23.58
C ARG A 17 2.71 -55.46 24.32
N HIS A 18 1.89 -56.17 23.58
CA HIS A 18 0.79 -56.96 24.09
C HIS A 18 1.26 -58.25 24.78
N ILE A 19 0.69 -58.58 25.93
CA ILE A 19 1.04 -59.78 26.69
C ILE A 19 0.12 -60.93 26.27
N PRO A 20 0.64 -62.00 25.62
CA PRO A 20 -0.19 -63.12 25.19
C PRO A 20 -0.73 -63.92 26.38
N ASP A 21 -2.00 -64.31 26.31
CA ASP A 21 -2.63 -65.18 27.31
C ASP A 21 -1.91 -66.53 27.40
N GLY A 22 -1.61 -66.96 28.63
CA GLY A 22 -1.04 -68.28 28.92
C GLY A 22 0.45 -68.45 28.57
N GLN A 23 1.17 -67.40 28.14
CA GLN A 23 2.61 -67.46 27.86
C GLN A 23 3.44 -66.71 28.91
N VAL A 24 4.60 -67.27 29.26
CA VAL A 24 5.60 -66.59 30.09
C VAL A 24 6.60 -65.89 29.17
N ILE A 25 6.68 -64.57 29.26
CA ILE A 25 7.57 -63.74 28.43
C ILE A 25 8.85 -63.42 29.20
N ARG A 26 10.00 -63.59 28.55
CA ARG A 26 11.29 -63.12 29.08
C ARG A 26 11.46 -61.63 28.81
N LEU A 27 11.84 -60.85 29.81
CA LEU A 27 12.24 -59.47 29.67
C LEU A 27 13.75 -59.36 29.95
N GLY A 28 14.48 -58.67 29.08
CA GLY A 28 15.91 -58.46 29.29
C GLY A 28 16.51 -57.47 28.30
N ARG A 29 17.81 -57.19 28.42
CA ARG A 29 18.51 -56.32 27.48
C ARG A 29 18.67 -56.95 26.10
N ALA A 30 18.79 -58.28 26.07
CA ALA A 30 18.85 -59.08 24.84
C ALA A 30 18.46 -60.55 25.18
N PRO A 31 17.18 -60.81 25.50
CA PRO A 31 16.73 -62.15 25.87
C PRO A 31 16.73 -63.07 24.65
N ARG A 32 16.96 -64.37 24.87
CA ARG A 32 16.97 -65.36 23.78
C ARG A 32 15.61 -65.48 23.10
N ASN A 33 14.53 -65.49 23.90
CA ASN A 33 13.14 -65.53 23.45
C ASN A 33 12.30 -64.62 24.35
N GLY A 34 12.10 -63.36 23.93
CA GLY A 34 11.37 -62.38 24.73
C GLY A 34 11.51 -60.94 24.27
N TRP A 35 11.35 -60.01 25.21
CA TRP A 35 11.31 -58.57 24.95
C TRP A 35 12.61 -57.90 25.33
N ALA A 36 13.23 -57.30 24.31
CA ALA A 36 14.54 -56.66 24.42
C ALA A 36 14.42 -55.19 24.81
N VAL A 37 15.26 -54.78 25.75
CA VAL A 37 15.44 -53.38 26.17
C VAL A 37 16.92 -53.03 25.99
N PRO A 38 17.39 -52.88 24.74
CA PRO A 38 18.83 -52.83 24.43
C PRO A 38 19.54 -51.60 24.96
N TRP A 39 18.79 -50.52 25.23
CA TRP A 39 19.32 -49.22 25.64
C TRP A 39 19.76 -49.16 27.11
N ASP A 40 19.15 -49.96 28.00
CA ASP A 40 19.44 -49.88 29.44
C ASP A 40 20.45 -50.94 29.88
N ARG A 41 21.67 -50.48 30.21
CA ARG A 41 22.79 -51.34 30.64
C ARG A 41 22.57 -51.99 32.01
N HIS A 42 21.66 -51.47 32.83
CA HIS A 42 21.32 -52.06 34.13
C HIS A 42 20.37 -53.26 33.97
N ILE A 43 19.75 -53.42 32.81
CA ILE A 43 18.95 -54.60 32.50
C ILE A 43 19.91 -55.73 32.08
N SER A 44 19.76 -56.89 32.73
CA SER A 44 20.56 -58.08 32.41
C SER A 44 20.10 -58.69 31.08
N ARG A 45 20.94 -59.48 30.40
CA ARG A 45 20.56 -60.08 29.10
C ARG A 45 19.23 -60.86 29.19
N GLU A 46 19.09 -61.62 30.27
CA GLU A 46 17.83 -62.18 30.79
C GLU A 46 17.60 -61.54 32.16
N HIS A 47 16.48 -60.87 32.41
CA HIS A 47 16.26 -60.10 33.64
C HIS A 47 15.02 -60.53 34.43
N ALA A 48 13.87 -60.62 33.78
CA ALA A 48 12.62 -60.97 34.43
C ALA A 48 11.76 -61.90 33.57
N GLU A 49 10.83 -62.60 34.20
CA GLU A 49 9.71 -63.29 33.58
C GLU A 49 8.42 -62.50 33.86
N LEU A 50 7.58 -62.40 32.83
CA LEU A 50 6.27 -61.78 32.88
C LEU A 50 5.24 -62.85 32.56
N ALA A 51 4.25 -63.05 33.42
CA ALA A 51 3.16 -63.99 33.19
C ALA A 51 1.83 -63.30 33.46
N LEU A 52 0.91 -63.36 32.48
CA LEU A 52 -0.42 -62.78 32.67
C LEU A 52 -1.22 -63.62 33.67
N LEU A 53 -1.83 -62.94 34.64
CA LEU A 53 -2.77 -63.50 35.61
C LEU A 53 -4.21 -63.14 35.21
N GLY A 54 -5.18 -63.89 35.75
CA GLY A 54 -6.60 -63.54 35.58
C GLY A 54 -6.90 -62.14 36.12
N GLY A 55 -7.74 -61.37 35.41
CA GLY A 55 -8.10 -60.00 35.80
C GLY A 55 -7.18 -58.90 35.27
N GLY A 56 -6.37 -59.17 34.23
CA GLY A 56 -5.56 -58.15 33.55
C GLY A 56 -4.27 -57.74 34.27
N GLN A 57 -3.92 -58.44 35.36
CA GLN A 57 -2.68 -58.22 36.11
C GLN A 57 -1.54 -59.07 35.56
N ILE A 58 -0.30 -58.63 35.73
CA ILE A 58 0.90 -59.39 35.35
C ILE A 58 1.69 -59.75 36.59
N LYS A 59 2.11 -61.01 36.68
CA LYS A 59 3.15 -61.43 37.62
C LYS A 59 4.52 -61.16 37.04
N VAL A 60 5.31 -60.32 37.73
CA VAL A 60 6.70 -60.00 37.38
C VAL A 60 7.63 -60.73 38.34
N ARG A 61 8.50 -61.60 37.81
CA ARG A 61 9.48 -62.34 38.61
C ARG A 61 10.88 -62.08 38.10
N ARG A 62 11.76 -61.56 38.94
CA ARG A 62 13.19 -61.41 38.63
C ARG A 62 13.86 -62.78 38.55
N LEU A 63 14.74 -62.95 37.57
CA LEU A 63 15.54 -64.17 37.43
C LEU A 63 16.77 -64.15 38.32
N GLU A 64 17.17 -65.31 38.85
CA GLU A 64 18.39 -65.44 39.67
C GLU A 64 19.66 -64.98 38.93
N VAL A 65 19.68 -65.09 37.60
CA VAL A 65 20.79 -64.62 36.74
C VAL A 65 20.83 -63.10 36.56
N ALA A 66 19.80 -62.38 36.98
CA ALA A 66 19.70 -60.93 36.83
C ALA A 66 20.54 -60.21 37.90
N ARG A 67 21.42 -59.28 37.50
CA ARG A 67 22.34 -58.60 38.42
C ARG A 67 21.68 -57.52 39.27
N ASN A 68 20.77 -56.75 38.70
CA ASN A 68 20.14 -55.61 39.38
C ASN A 68 18.73 -55.97 39.86
N TYR A 69 18.29 -55.32 40.95
CA TYR A 69 16.95 -55.48 41.50
C TYR A 69 15.90 -54.78 40.64
N ILE A 70 14.66 -55.27 40.71
CA ILE A 70 13.50 -54.57 40.15
C ILE A 70 12.93 -53.68 41.26
N SER A 71 12.77 -52.39 40.98
CA SER A 71 12.12 -51.46 41.89
C SER A 71 10.63 -51.44 41.62
N TYR A 72 9.82 -51.73 42.64
CA TYR A 72 8.37 -51.70 42.58
C TYR A 72 7.83 -51.01 43.84
N GLN A 73 6.97 -50.01 43.67
CA GLN A 73 6.44 -49.17 44.77
C GLN A 73 7.56 -48.66 45.73
N GLY A 74 8.70 -48.27 45.16
CA GLY A 74 9.85 -47.74 45.91
C GLY A 74 10.69 -48.76 46.67
N SER A 75 10.37 -50.06 46.58
CA SER A 75 11.11 -51.14 47.25
C SER A 75 11.71 -52.14 46.25
N SER A 76 12.88 -52.69 46.57
CA SER A 76 13.51 -53.75 45.76
C SER A 76 12.75 -55.06 45.94
N SER A 77 12.17 -55.57 44.86
CA SER A 77 11.32 -56.77 44.87
C SER A 77 11.82 -57.82 43.88
N ASN A 78 11.79 -59.09 44.28
CA ASN A 78 12.15 -60.22 43.41
C ASN A 78 10.92 -60.84 42.71
N GLU A 79 9.73 -60.66 43.26
CA GLU A 79 8.47 -61.14 42.70
C GLU A 79 7.34 -60.23 43.17
N PHE A 80 6.50 -59.76 42.25
CA PHE A 80 5.34 -58.92 42.55
C PHE A 80 4.26 -59.06 41.46
N THR A 81 3.06 -58.62 41.78
CA THR A 81 1.96 -58.50 40.82
C THR A 81 1.78 -57.04 40.45
N LEU A 82 1.76 -56.76 39.16
CA LEU A 82 1.58 -55.45 38.56
C LEU A 82 0.15 -55.33 38.03
N SER A 83 -0.60 -54.34 38.49
CA SER A 83 -1.94 -54.02 38.02
C SER A 83 -1.91 -52.90 36.99
N VAL A 84 -3.01 -52.75 36.26
CA VAL A 84 -3.18 -51.67 35.27
C VAL A 84 -3.05 -50.31 35.96
N GLY A 85 -2.26 -49.41 35.38
CA GLY A 85 -1.91 -48.10 35.93
C GLY A 85 -0.67 -48.12 36.84
N GLU A 86 -0.15 -49.29 37.21
CA GLU A 86 1.05 -49.40 38.04
C GLU A 86 2.32 -49.48 37.18
N GLU A 87 3.45 -49.07 37.75
CA GLU A 87 4.77 -49.14 37.13
C GLU A 87 5.78 -49.91 37.97
N PHE A 88 6.80 -50.46 37.30
CA PHE A 88 8.04 -50.90 37.93
C PHE A 88 9.24 -50.38 37.15
N ARG A 89 10.40 -50.32 37.81
CA ARG A 89 11.61 -49.76 37.22
C ARG A 89 12.77 -50.74 37.29
N ILE A 90 13.55 -50.80 36.21
CA ILE A 90 14.84 -51.49 36.20
C ILE A 90 15.86 -50.49 35.67
N GLY A 91 16.82 -50.11 36.50
CA GLY A 91 17.80 -49.09 36.12
C GLY A 91 17.15 -47.75 35.84
N VAL A 92 17.29 -47.26 34.60
CA VAL A 92 16.72 -45.99 34.16
C VAL A 92 15.39 -46.17 33.42
N THR A 93 15.05 -47.39 33.01
CA THR A 93 13.83 -47.72 32.25
C THR A 93 12.65 -48.01 33.19
N SER A 94 11.54 -47.32 32.95
CA SER A 94 10.25 -47.59 33.61
C SER A 94 9.36 -48.46 32.72
N PHE A 95 8.61 -49.36 33.34
CA PHE A 95 7.68 -50.27 32.69
C PHE A 95 6.29 -50.06 33.27
N TYR A 96 5.33 -49.77 32.40
CA TYR A 96 3.95 -49.46 32.75
C TYR A 96 3.02 -50.53 32.23
N LEU A 97 2.05 -50.94 33.05
CA LEU A 97 0.95 -51.77 32.58
C LEU A 97 -0.26 -50.88 32.26
N ALA A 98 -0.68 -50.85 31.01
CA ALA A 98 -1.87 -50.12 30.57
C ALA A 98 -2.93 -51.11 30.07
N ASP A 99 -4.21 -50.88 30.37
CA ASP A 99 -5.30 -51.60 29.72
C ASP A 99 -5.84 -50.75 28.58
N VAL A 100 -5.96 -51.37 27.42
CA VAL A 100 -6.76 -50.84 26.33
C VAL A 100 -8.18 -51.33 26.57
N GLU A 101 -9.01 -50.51 27.20
CA GLU A 101 -10.43 -50.58 26.91
C GLU A 101 -10.60 -50.15 25.45
N PRO A 102 -11.26 -50.95 24.60
CA PRO A 102 -11.78 -50.44 23.34
C PRO A 102 -12.93 -49.49 23.73
N ARG A 103 -12.63 -48.20 23.89
CA ARG A 103 -13.68 -47.19 23.81
C ARG A 103 -14.10 -47.16 22.34
N ASP A 104 -15.36 -47.52 22.10
CA ASP A 104 -16.07 -47.14 20.87
C ASP A 104 -16.01 -45.62 20.75
N GLY A 105 -15.01 -45.18 20.02
CA GLY A 105 -14.63 -43.81 19.76
C GLY A 105 -13.59 -43.92 18.66
N GLU A 106 -14.11 -43.92 17.43
CA GLU A 106 -13.42 -44.06 16.16
C GLU A 106 -11.91 -43.73 16.22
N MET A 107 -11.07 -44.66 15.73
CA MET A 107 -9.81 -44.26 15.08
C MET A 107 -10.13 -43.03 14.22
N MET A 108 -9.53 -41.86 14.47
CA MET A 108 -9.80 -40.67 13.67
C MET A 108 -9.61 -41.01 12.18
N PRO A 109 -10.69 -41.14 11.39
CA PRO A 109 -10.60 -41.53 10.01
C PRO A 109 -10.70 -40.25 9.19
N VAL A 110 -9.76 -39.32 9.38
CA VAL A 110 -9.72 -38.09 8.58
C VAL A 110 -8.49 -38.14 7.71
N GLU A 111 -8.51 -38.99 6.69
CA GLU A 111 -7.44 -38.97 5.69
C GLU A 111 -7.37 -37.58 5.07
N GLU A 112 -8.50 -36.94 4.71
CA GLU A 112 -8.52 -35.58 4.19
C GLU A 112 -9.93 -34.97 4.23
N GLN A 113 -10.05 -33.68 4.56
CA GLN A 113 -11.32 -32.96 4.56
C GLN A 113 -11.15 -31.53 4.02
N SER A 114 -11.92 -31.20 2.97
CA SER A 114 -12.10 -29.81 2.49
C SER A 114 -13.39 -29.22 3.08
N PHE A 115 -13.38 -27.93 3.36
CA PHE A 115 -14.50 -27.23 3.98
C PHE A 115 -14.95 -26.07 3.10
N ARG A 116 -16.24 -26.00 2.78
CA ARG A 116 -16.77 -24.88 2.00
C ARG A 116 -16.83 -23.60 2.85
N PRO A 117 -16.79 -22.41 2.22
CA PRO A 117 -16.92 -21.15 2.94
C PRO A 117 -18.20 -21.14 3.80
N GLY A 118 -18.04 -20.93 5.10
CA GLY A 118 -19.15 -20.86 6.05
C GLY A 118 -19.60 -22.19 6.66
N GLU A 119 -19.13 -23.36 6.19
CA GLU A 119 -19.39 -24.66 6.85
C GLU A 119 -18.76 -24.68 8.24
N LEU A 120 -17.56 -24.09 8.37
CA LEU A 120 -16.85 -24.00 9.63
C LEU A 120 -17.56 -23.12 10.68
N ARG A 121 -18.51 -22.26 10.27
CA ARG A 121 -19.27 -21.39 11.19
C ARG A 121 -20.18 -22.17 12.13
N GLN A 122 -20.53 -23.41 11.79
CA GLN A 122 -21.40 -24.29 12.58
C GLN A 122 -20.69 -24.86 13.83
N PHE A 123 -19.36 -24.91 13.84
CA PHE A 123 -18.57 -25.46 14.96
C PHE A 123 -18.24 -24.40 15.99
N THR A 124 -18.28 -24.70 17.29
CA THR A 124 -17.99 -23.72 18.34
C THR A 124 -16.48 -23.43 18.49
N PHE A 125 -16.14 -22.19 18.89
CA PHE A 125 -14.77 -21.84 19.24
C PHE A 125 -14.39 -22.44 20.60
N ARG A 126 -13.32 -23.24 20.64
CA ARG A 126 -12.64 -23.61 21.88
C ARG A 126 -11.62 -22.51 22.24
N ASN A 127 -11.45 -22.24 23.53
CA ASN A 127 -10.59 -21.15 24.02
C ASN A 127 -10.89 -19.77 23.41
N ALA A 128 -12.18 -19.46 23.18
CA ALA A 128 -12.61 -18.24 22.48
C ALA A 128 -12.06 -16.95 23.09
N GLY A 129 -12.00 -16.84 24.43
CA GLY A 129 -11.45 -15.66 25.13
C GLY A 129 -9.99 -15.38 24.75
N HIS A 130 -9.12 -16.38 24.86
CA HIS A 130 -7.71 -16.26 24.47
C HIS A 130 -7.53 -15.92 22.99
N ARG A 131 -8.34 -16.51 22.10
CA ARG A 131 -8.28 -16.21 20.66
C ARG A 131 -8.75 -14.78 20.35
N LEU A 132 -9.75 -14.28 21.08
CA LEU A 132 -10.18 -12.88 20.99
C LEU A 132 -9.07 -11.93 21.48
N ASP A 133 -8.37 -12.28 22.56
CA ASP A 133 -7.24 -11.50 23.06
C ASP A 133 -6.13 -11.41 21.99
N VAL A 134 -5.78 -12.52 21.34
CA VAL A 134 -4.81 -12.51 20.23
C VAL A 134 -5.29 -11.65 19.06
N LEU A 135 -6.56 -11.77 18.64
CA LEU A 135 -7.11 -10.96 17.55
C LEU A 135 -7.20 -9.47 17.89
N SER A 136 -7.34 -9.13 19.17
CA SER A 136 -7.36 -7.72 19.60
C SER A 136 -6.03 -7.01 19.34
N GLU A 137 -4.93 -7.76 19.19
CA GLU A 137 -3.62 -7.21 18.82
C GLU A 137 -3.49 -6.98 17.30
N LEU A 138 -4.38 -7.54 16.49
CA LEU A 138 -4.29 -7.51 15.03
C LEU A 138 -4.20 -6.09 14.44
N PRO A 139 -5.00 -5.09 14.89
CA PRO A 139 -4.90 -3.73 14.37
C PRO A 139 -3.53 -3.10 14.63
N ARG A 140 -2.92 -3.40 15.80
CA ARG A 140 -1.58 -2.90 16.15
C ARG A 140 -0.53 -3.51 15.22
N VAL A 141 -0.53 -4.84 15.08
CA VAL A 141 0.35 -5.56 14.14
C VAL A 141 0.24 -4.96 12.74
N LEU A 142 -0.97 -4.65 12.28
CA LEU A 142 -1.19 -4.11 10.93
C LEU A 142 -0.79 -2.63 10.77
N SER A 143 -0.83 -1.84 11.83
CA SER A 143 -0.41 -0.43 11.82
C SER A 143 1.11 -0.24 11.78
N GLU A 144 1.86 -1.18 12.36
CA GLU A 144 3.32 -1.12 12.48
C GLU A 144 4.04 -1.72 11.26
N VAL A 145 3.32 -2.52 10.46
CA VAL A 145 3.86 -3.27 9.31
C VAL A 145 4.03 -2.38 8.06
N SER A 146 5.24 -2.38 7.51
CA SER A 146 5.62 -1.64 6.30
C SER A 146 5.66 -2.49 5.03
N ASN A 147 5.72 -3.82 5.15
CA ASN A 147 5.85 -4.74 4.01
C ASN A 147 5.21 -6.12 4.27
N ASP A 148 5.08 -6.94 3.23
CA ASP A 148 4.45 -8.27 3.29
C ASP A 148 5.19 -9.26 4.20
N ASP A 149 6.49 -9.08 4.41
CA ASP A 149 7.33 -9.95 5.24
C ASP A 149 7.07 -9.76 6.74
N GLU A 150 6.98 -8.50 7.18
CA GLU A 150 6.60 -8.14 8.54
C GLU A 150 5.16 -8.55 8.85
N LEU A 151 4.26 -8.42 7.86
CA LEU A 151 2.89 -8.93 7.98
C LEU A 151 2.91 -10.44 8.22
N ALA A 152 3.62 -11.18 7.37
CA ALA A 152 3.71 -12.62 7.44
C ALA A 152 4.30 -13.09 8.78
N LEU A 153 5.28 -12.37 9.33
CA LEU A 153 5.83 -12.64 10.66
C LEU A 153 4.77 -12.49 11.76
N GLY A 154 4.04 -11.37 11.77
CA GLY A 154 2.98 -11.13 12.74
C GLY A 154 1.86 -12.18 12.67
N LEU A 155 1.50 -12.62 11.47
CA LEU A 155 0.51 -13.69 11.27
C LEU A 155 0.99 -15.04 11.80
N VAL A 156 2.25 -15.40 11.56
CA VAL A 156 2.83 -16.65 12.09
C VAL A 156 2.83 -16.62 13.62
N ASP A 157 3.24 -15.51 14.25
CA ASP A 157 3.21 -15.36 15.71
C ASP A 157 1.78 -15.49 16.25
N MET A 158 0.82 -14.81 15.62
CA MET A 158 -0.60 -14.90 16.02
C MET A 158 -1.14 -16.32 15.91
N LEU A 159 -0.87 -17.04 14.81
CA LEU A 159 -1.28 -18.43 14.63
C LEU A 159 -0.67 -19.32 15.71
N LEU A 160 0.64 -19.19 15.96
CA LEU A 160 1.32 -19.95 17.00
C LEU A 160 0.88 -19.57 18.41
N ARG A 161 0.41 -18.35 18.68
CA ARG A 161 -0.13 -17.98 20.00
C ARG A 161 -1.58 -18.44 20.18
N ALA A 162 -2.40 -18.37 19.13
CA ALA A 162 -3.83 -18.66 19.18
C ALA A 162 -4.17 -20.16 19.09
N ILE A 163 -3.27 -20.97 18.52
CA ILE A 163 -3.47 -22.40 18.28
C ILE A 163 -2.52 -23.21 19.18
N PRO A 164 -2.94 -23.65 20.38
CA PRO A 164 -2.09 -24.34 21.34
C PRO A 164 -1.47 -25.65 20.82
N HIS A 165 -2.05 -26.26 19.80
CA HIS A 165 -1.60 -27.53 19.25
C HIS A 165 -0.69 -27.37 18.03
N ALA A 166 -0.53 -26.15 17.51
CA ALA A 166 0.37 -25.87 16.39
C ALA A 166 1.82 -26.07 16.83
N GLY A 167 2.52 -26.98 16.15
CA GLY A 167 3.97 -27.12 16.27
C GLY A 167 4.72 -26.21 15.29
N ALA A 168 4.07 -25.84 14.18
CA ALA A 168 4.59 -24.94 13.17
C ALA A 168 3.47 -24.16 12.47
N ALA A 169 3.79 -22.97 11.98
CA ALA A 169 2.92 -22.17 11.12
C ALA A 169 3.74 -21.50 10.00
N ALA A 170 3.11 -21.27 8.86
CA ALA A 170 3.68 -20.52 7.74
C ALA A 170 2.63 -19.67 7.03
N VAL A 171 3.12 -18.59 6.42
CA VAL A 171 2.41 -17.81 5.43
C VAL A 171 3.12 -18.00 4.10
N LEU A 172 2.36 -18.40 3.09
CA LEU A 172 2.87 -18.78 1.78
C LEU A 172 2.17 -17.92 0.72
N GLN A 173 2.86 -17.71 -0.40
CA GLN A 173 2.31 -17.06 -1.58
C GLN A 173 2.62 -17.88 -2.82
N TYR A 174 1.61 -18.12 -3.63
CA TYR A 174 1.77 -18.70 -4.96
C TYR A 174 1.83 -17.58 -6.00
N PRO A 175 2.91 -17.47 -6.78
CA PRO A 175 3.01 -16.47 -7.84
C PRO A 175 1.96 -16.76 -8.92
N ALA A 176 1.07 -15.79 -9.17
CA ALA A 176 0.07 -15.92 -10.23
C ALA A 176 0.66 -15.74 -11.64
N GLU A 177 1.71 -14.92 -11.78
CA GLU A 177 2.26 -14.48 -13.07
C GLU A 177 3.77 -14.14 -12.93
N PHE A 178 4.66 -15.12 -13.11
CA PHE A 178 6.10 -14.85 -13.32
C PHE A 178 6.70 -15.88 -14.29
N GLU A 179 7.29 -15.42 -15.40
CA GLU A 179 7.87 -16.25 -16.48
C GLU A 179 9.13 -17.05 -16.07
N ASN A 180 9.65 -16.88 -14.85
CA ASN A 180 10.96 -17.42 -14.44
C ASN A 180 11.00 -18.14 -13.08
N ILE A 181 9.85 -18.37 -12.45
CA ILE A 181 9.74 -19.22 -11.25
C ILE A 181 8.95 -20.44 -11.66
N ASP A 182 9.44 -21.63 -11.31
CA ASP A 182 8.68 -22.87 -11.50
C ASP A 182 7.30 -22.67 -10.83
N PRO A 183 6.19 -22.61 -11.60
CA PRO A 183 4.83 -22.33 -11.11
C PRO A 183 4.27 -23.51 -10.30
N SER A 184 5.17 -24.29 -9.73
CA SER A 184 4.99 -25.54 -9.02
C SER A 184 5.53 -25.42 -7.57
N THR A 185 6.28 -24.34 -7.24
CA THR A 185 6.89 -24.13 -5.92
C THR A 185 6.28 -22.92 -5.18
N PRO A 186 5.67 -23.11 -3.99
CA PRO A 186 5.16 -22.00 -3.19
C PRO A 186 6.29 -21.12 -2.64
N ILE A 187 6.11 -19.80 -2.69
CA ILE A 187 7.01 -18.84 -2.03
C ILE A 187 6.65 -18.81 -0.55
N MET A 188 7.58 -19.20 0.31
CA MET A 188 7.40 -19.13 1.75
C MET A 188 7.80 -17.75 2.25
N LEU A 189 6.80 -16.89 2.49
CA LEU A 189 7.02 -15.53 2.99
C LEU A 189 7.65 -15.60 4.39
N ARG A 190 6.97 -16.25 5.33
CA ARG A 190 7.47 -16.52 6.68
C ARG A 190 6.97 -17.84 7.23
N TRP A 191 7.73 -18.40 8.16
CA TRP A 191 7.37 -19.57 8.95
C TRP A 191 8.09 -19.57 10.28
N ASP A 192 7.53 -20.25 11.27
CA ASP A 192 8.18 -20.48 12.57
C ASP A 192 7.69 -21.80 13.20
N THR A 193 8.45 -22.31 14.18
CA THR A 193 8.19 -23.56 14.89
C THR A 193 8.40 -23.39 16.39
N ARG A 194 7.60 -24.09 17.21
CA ARG A 194 7.76 -24.03 18.68
C ARG A 194 8.95 -24.80 19.24
N ASP A 195 9.56 -25.70 18.47
CA ASP A 195 10.70 -26.51 18.93
C ASP A 195 11.80 -26.57 17.86
N MET A 196 12.73 -25.61 17.93
CA MET A 196 13.87 -25.47 17.03
C MET A 196 14.90 -26.61 17.17
N SER A 197 14.97 -27.26 18.34
CA SER A 197 15.96 -28.31 18.64
C SER A 197 15.78 -29.55 17.75
N ARG A 198 14.55 -29.77 17.27
CA ARG A 198 14.17 -30.88 16.40
C ARG A 198 14.75 -30.77 15.00
N PHE A 199 15.22 -29.60 14.58
CA PHE A 199 15.63 -29.34 13.20
C PHE A 199 17.15 -29.17 13.02
N ALA A 200 17.91 -29.10 14.10
CA ALA A 200 19.35 -28.79 14.10
C ALA A 200 20.28 -29.95 13.71
N SER A 201 19.79 -31.19 13.56
CA SER A 201 20.61 -32.41 13.47
C SER A 201 20.81 -33.00 12.06
N SER A 202 20.43 -32.31 10.98
CA SER A 202 20.59 -32.84 9.61
C SER A 202 21.22 -31.82 8.66
N GLY A 203 22.41 -32.16 8.14
CA GLY A 203 23.33 -31.28 7.41
C GLY A 203 22.88 -30.70 6.06
N ASP A 204 21.62 -30.87 5.66
CA ASP A 204 21.00 -30.08 4.58
C ASP A 204 19.45 -30.06 4.63
N HIS A 205 18.79 -30.63 5.66
CA HIS A 205 17.35 -30.99 5.62
C HIS A 205 16.54 -30.62 6.89
N GLY A 206 16.98 -29.60 7.63
CA GLY A 206 16.35 -29.11 8.86
C GLY A 206 15.37 -27.94 8.71
N ARG A 207 14.66 -27.78 7.59
CA ARG A 207 13.68 -26.67 7.43
C ARG A 207 12.25 -27.19 7.45
N PHE A 208 11.34 -26.44 8.06
CA PHE A 208 9.91 -26.67 7.94
C PHE A 208 9.51 -26.67 6.46
N ARG A 209 8.76 -27.68 6.04
CA ARG A 209 8.35 -27.91 4.65
C ARG A 209 6.86 -28.22 4.58
N PRO A 210 6.01 -27.22 4.31
CA PRO A 210 4.58 -27.38 4.10
C PRO A 210 4.21 -28.33 2.95
N SER A 211 3.01 -28.92 3.02
CA SER A 211 2.52 -29.89 2.03
C SER A 211 2.09 -29.17 0.77
N ARG A 212 2.87 -29.36 -0.31
CA ARG A 212 2.53 -28.80 -1.62
C ARG A 212 1.15 -29.25 -2.08
N ARG A 213 0.80 -30.53 -1.89
CA ARG A 213 -0.49 -31.09 -2.29
C ARG A 213 -1.64 -30.37 -1.57
N LEU A 214 -1.52 -30.21 -0.25
CA LEU A 214 -2.51 -29.53 0.58
C LEU A 214 -2.66 -28.05 0.19
N ILE A 215 -1.55 -27.37 -0.08
CA ILE A 215 -1.54 -25.97 -0.50
C ILE A 215 -2.24 -25.80 -1.84
N MET A 216 -1.84 -26.60 -2.85
CA MET A 216 -2.42 -26.52 -4.19
C MET A 216 -3.91 -26.78 -4.16
N GLN A 217 -4.32 -27.84 -3.46
CA GLN A 217 -5.73 -28.19 -3.33
C GLN A 217 -6.54 -27.07 -2.68
N SER A 218 -6.03 -26.46 -1.60
CA SER A 218 -6.69 -25.34 -0.93
C SER A 218 -6.81 -24.10 -1.83
N LEU A 219 -5.76 -23.78 -2.61
CA LEU A 219 -5.79 -22.65 -3.55
C LEU A 219 -6.73 -22.90 -4.75
N GLU A 220 -6.71 -24.10 -5.32
CA GLU A 220 -7.55 -24.48 -6.47
C GLU A 220 -9.03 -24.53 -6.11
N SER A 221 -9.36 -25.10 -4.95
CA SER A 221 -10.73 -25.12 -4.44
C SER A 221 -11.18 -23.79 -3.85
N CYS A 222 -10.24 -22.89 -3.52
CA CYS A 222 -10.49 -21.71 -2.69
C CYS A 222 -11.16 -22.06 -1.34
N GLU A 223 -10.84 -23.23 -0.79
CA GLU A 223 -11.39 -23.77 0.45
C GLU A 223 -10.29 -24.12 1.46
N PRO A 224 -10.55 -23.98 2.77
CA PRO A 224 -9.68 -24.56 3.79
C PRO A 224 -9.65 -26.09 3.69
N VAL A 225 -8.47 -26.69 3.79
CA VAL A 225 -8.28 -28.14 3.73
C VAL A 225 -7.51 -28.62 4.94
N LEU A 226 -8.05 -29.60 5.67
CA LEU A 226 -7.45 -30.31 6.80
C LEU A 226 -7.02 -31.71 6.36
N HIS A 227 -5.85 -32.14 6.82
CA HIS A 227 -5.32 -33.47 6.56
C HIS A 227 -4.73 -34.04 7.85
N VAL A 228 -5.05 -35.30 8.15
CA VAL A 228 -4.49 -36.05 9.28
C VAL A 228 -3.79 -37.30 8.74
N TRP A 229 -2.49 -37.43 9.01
CA TRP A 229 -1.68 -38.54 8.52
C TRP A 229 -1.92 -39.82 9.32
N SER A 230 -1.91 -40.97 8.64
CA SER A 230 -1.97 -42.30 9.28
C SER A 230 -0.58 -42.92 9.44
N GLU A 231 -0.36 -43.77 10.46
CA GLU A 231 0.94 -44.42 10.74
C GLU A 231 1.47 -45.33 9.61
N ASN A 232 0.63 -45.67 8.62
CA ASN A 232 0.97 -46.58 7.52
C ASN A 232 1.34 -45.89 6.19
N GLU A 233 1.29 -44.55 6.10
CA GLU A 233 1.71 -43.82 4.91
C GLU A 233 3.23 -43.60 4.88
N GLU A 234 4.01 -44.68 4.91
CA GLU A 234 5.38 -44.63 4.41
C GLU A 234 5.33 -44.65 2.86
N SER A 235 5.85 -43.57 2.24
CA SER A 235 6.54 -43.58 0.93
C SER A 235 5.94 -42.94 -0.33
N ASP A 236 4.92 -42.06 -0.29
CA ASP A 236 4.58 -41.30 -1.53
C ASP A 236 4.17 -39.81 -1.36
N ALA A 237 4.01 -39.30 -0.14
CA ALA A 237 3.69 -37.88 0.07
C ALA A 237 4.98 -37.03 0.05
N GLY A 238 5.23 -36.31 -1.04
CA GLY A 238 6.51 -35.63 -1.28
C GLY A 238 6.96 -34.60 -0.25
N TYR A 239 6.09 -33.92 0.51
CA TYR A 239 6.52 -32.87 1.44
C TYR A 239 5.52 -32.73 2.61
N THR A 240 6.02 -32.65 3.86
CA THR A 240 5.40 -32.70 5.22
C THR A 240 5.54 -34.04 5.98
N THR A 241 5.68 -35.16 5.27
CA THR A 241 6.00 -36.50 5.84
C THR A 241 7.50 -36.71 6.05
N THR A 242 8.25 -35.68 6.44
CA THR A 242 9.53 -35.92 7.14
C THR A 242 9.26 -36.05 8.65
N GLY A 243 8.39 -37.02 9.00
CA GLY A 243 8.28 -37.67 10.32
C GLY A 243 8.07 -36.82 11.58
N LYS A 244 7.42 -35.64 11.51
CA LYS A 244 7.32 -34.74 12.68
C LYS A 244 5.95 -34.10 12.97
N PHE A 245 4.93 -34.27 12.13
CA PHE A 245 3.60 -33.70 12.38
C PHE A 245 2.51 -34.74 12.04
N ASP A 246 1.45 -34.78 12.83
CA ASP A 246 0.35 -35.75 12.69
C ASP A 246 -0.85 -35.17 11.93
N TRP A 247 -0.94 -33.84 11.86
CA TRP A 247 -1.99 -33.14 11.13
C TRP A 247 -1.48 -31.80 10.59
N ALA A 248 -2.09 -31.33 9.50
CA ALA A 248 -1.92 -29.98 9.00
C ALA A 248 -3.19 -29.48 8.32
N PHE A 249 -3.36 -28.18 8.29
CA PHE A 249 -4.34 -27.54 7.45
C PHE A 249 -3.78 -26.34 6.72
N CYS A 250 -4.39 -26.05 5.57
CA CYS A 250 -4.10 -24.89 4.75
C CYS A 250 -5.39 -24.09 4.54
N THR A 251 -5.33 -22.79 4.74
CA THR A 251 -6.44 -21.85 4.59
C THR A 251 -6.05 -20.79 3.55
N PRO A 252 -6.77 -20.66 2.43
CA PRO A 252 -6.46 -19.66 1.42
C PRO A 252 -6.98 -18.30 1.86
N ILE A 253 -6.25 -17.23 1.52
CA ILE A 253 -6.78 -15.87 1.66
C ILE A 253 -7.47 -15.49 0.35
N THR A 254 -8.80 -15.56 0.32
CA THR A 254 -9.59 -15.47 -0.92
C THR A 254 -9.78 -14.04 -1.44
N ASP A 255 -9.31 -13.03 -0.72
CA ASP A 255 -9.39 -11.63 -1.16
C ASP A 255 -8.43 -11.36 -2.34
N ILE A 256 -8.87 -10.54 -3.29
CA ILE A 256 -8.07 -10.18 -4.47
C ILE A 256 -6.75 -9.49 -4.10
N SER A 257 -6.70 -8.78 -2.97
CA SER A 257 -5.47 -8.13 -2.46
C SER A 257 -4.41 -9.11 -1.94
N CYS A 258 -4.75 -10.40 -1.89
CA CYS A 258 -3.91 -11.50 -1.38
C CYS A 258 -3.83 -12.68 -2.37
N LYS A 259 -3.98 -12.43 -3.68
CA LYS A 259 -4.00 -13.51 -4.68
C LYS A 259 -2.84 -14.50 -4.50
N GLY A 260 -3.19 -15.78 -4.34
CA GLY A 260 -2.25 -16.88 -4.13
C GLY A 260 -1.73 -17.06 -2.71
N TRP A 261 -2.17 -16.26 -1.73
CA TRP A 261 -1.73 -16.41 -0.34
C TRP A 261 -2.48 -17.52 0.39
N CYS A 262 -1.77 -18.21 1.28
CA CYS A 262 -2.38 -19.13 2.22
C CYS A 262 -1.67 -19.16 3.58
N LEU A 263 -2.46 -19.48 4.61
CA LEU A 263 -2.03 -19.73 5.98
C LEU A 263 -1.92 -21.24 6.16
N TYR A 264 -0.76 -21.72 6.59
CA TYR A 264 -0.50 -23.14 6.80
C TYR A 264 -0.16 -23.39 8.25
N VAL A 265 -0.81 -24.37 8.88
CA VAL A 265 -0.57 -24.75 10.28
C VAL A 265 -0.43 -26.25 10.37
N SER A 266 0.54 -26.73 11.15
CA SER A 266 0.71 -28.17 11.41
C SER A 266 1.09 -28.44 12.85
N GLY A 267 0.71 -29.61 13.36
CA GLY A 267 0.95 -29.99 14.75
C GLY A 267 0.97 -31.50 14.97
N GLN A 268 1.02 -31.88 16.24
CA GLN A 268 1.00 -33.27 16.70
C GLN A 268 -0.20 -33.51 17.61
N PHE A 269 -0.68 -34.75 17.70
CA PHE A 269 -1.59 -35.17 18.74
C PHE A 269 -0.80 -35.21 20.06
N GLY A 270 -1.01 -34.24 20.95
CA GLY A 270 -0.46 -34.31 22.31
C GLY A 270 -0.96 -35.56 23.05
N PHE A 271 -0.15 -36.11 23.95
CA PHE A 271 -0.52 -37.24 24.80
C PHE A 271 -0.46 -36.84 26.28
N ASP A 272 -1.57 -37.02 26.99
CA ASP A 272 -1.62 -36.81 28.44
C ASP A 272 -1.42 -38.16 29.15
N VAL A 273 -0.26 -38.29 29.80
CA VAL A 273 0.15 -39.51 30.50
C VAL A 273 -0.78 -39.81 31.68
N SER A 274 -1.49 -38.82 32.22
CA SER A 274 -2.39 -38.99 33.37
C SER A 274 -3.79 -39.51 33.01
N SER A 275 -4.26 -39.28 31.77
CA SER A 275 -5.65 -39.57 31.36
C SER A 275 -5.78 -40.60 30.23
N SER A 276 -4.68 -41.11 29.69
CA SER A 276 -4.66 -42.14 28.63
C SER A 276 -5.53 -41.78 27.40
N SER A 277 -5.55 -40.50 27.01
CA SER A 277 -6.31 -40.00 25.85
C SER A 277 -5.43 -39.14 24.92
N LYS A 278 -5.79 -39.07 23.62
CA LYS A 278 -5.27 -38.04 22.70
C LYS A 278 -5.79 -36.69 23.21
N ILE A 279 -4.89 -35.72 23.45
CA ILE A 279 -5.26 -34.39 23.95
C ILE A 279 -6.03 -33.60 22.88
N VAL A 280 -5.77 -33.85 21.60
CA VAL A 280 -6.35 -33.09 20.48
C VAL A 280 -7.47 -33.91 19.84
N SER A 281 -8.71 -33.43 19.97
CA SER A 281 -9.91 -33.98 19.33
C SER A 281 -10.14 -33.39 17.93
N GLU A 282 -10.99 -34.03 17.12
CA GLU A 282 -11.35 -33.52 15.80
C GLU A 282 -12.03 -32.13 15.90
N ASP A 283 -12.81 -31.94 16.95
CA ASP A 283 -13.43 -30.65 17.27
C ASP A 283 -12.39 -29.57 17.60
N ASP A 284 -11.24 -29.93 18.19
CA ASP A 284 -10.15 -28.97 18.43
C ASP A 284 -9.56 -28.50 17.10
N LEU A 285 -9.28 -29.42 16.18
CA LEU A 285 -8.74 -29.11 14.85
C LEU A 285 -9.72 -28.28 14.00
N ARG A 286 -11.01 -28.64 14.00
CA ARG A 286 -12.04 -27.84 13.32
C ARG A 286 -12.15 -26.45 13.93
N SER A 287 -12.00 -26.33 15.25
CA SER A 287 -12.00 -25.04 15.93
C SER A 287 -10.77 -24.20 15.57
N ASP A 288 -9.58 -24.80 15.50
CA ASP A 288 -8.34 -24.14 15.06
C ASP A 288 -8.42 -23.70 13.59
N LEU A 289 -8.99 -24.54 12.72
CA LEU A 289 -9.23 -24.23 11.32
C LEU A 289 -10.22 -23.08 11.16
N ARG A 290 -11.32 -23.08 11.92
CA ARG A 290 -12.30 -21.97 11.95
C ARG A 290 -11.65 -20.65 12.36
N PHE A 291 -10.76 -20.67 13.36
CA PHE A 291 -10.02 -19.48 13.75
C PHE A 291 -9.11 -18.97 12.62
N THR A 292 -8.43 -19.89 11.94
CA THR A 292 -7.53 -19.56 10.82
C THR A 292 -8.30 -19.00 9.63
N GLU A 293 -9.47 -19.57 9.31
CA GLU A 293 -10.40 -19.03 8.30
C GLU A 293 -10.81 -17.60 8.65
N MET A 294 -11.23 -17.36 9.89
CA MET A 294 -11.60 -16.02 10.34
C MET A 294 -10.43 -15.03 10.26
N LEU A 295 -9.22 -15.45 10.64
CA LEU A 295 -8.01 -14.62 10.47
C LEU A 295 -7.76 -14.31 8.99
N SER A 296 -7.91 -15.30 8.09
CA SER A 296 -7.75 -15.10 6.65
C SER A 296 -8.74 -14.07 6.09
N GLU A 297 -10.01 -14.12 6.51
CA GLU A 297 -11.06 -13.15 6.13
C GLU A 297 -10.70 -11.74 6.61
N PHE A 298 -10.25 -11.59 7.87
CA PHE A 298 -9.85 -10.29 8.42
C PHE A 298 -8.65 -9.69 7.69
N ILE A 299 -7.63 -10.49 7.39
CA ILE A 299 -6.45 -10.01 6.66
C ILE A 299 -6.80 -9.60 5.23
N GLY A 300 -7.63 -10.40 4.54
CA GLY A 300 -8.14 -10.04 3.23
C GLY A 300 -8.89 -8.72 3.25
N ALA A 301 -9.82 -8.54 4.19
CA ALA A 301 -10.58 -7.30 4.33
C ALA A 301 -9.69 -6.07 4.59
N ILE A 302 -8.71 -6.19 5.48
CA ILE A 302 -7.85 -5.05 5.84
C ILE A 302 -6.87 -4.71 4.70
N ARG A 303 -6.32 -5.71 4.02
CA ARG A 303 -5.47 -5.46 2.84
C ARG A 303 -6.26 -4.84 1.69
N ARG A 304 -7.52 -5.22 1.49
CA ARG A 304 -8.42 -4.56 0.54
C ARG A 304 -8.57 -3.07 0.86
N VAL A 305 -8.79 -2.72 2.14
CA VAL A 305 -8.87 -1.31 2.56
C VAL A 305 -7.56 -0.58 2.27
N LYS A 306 -6.40 -1.13 2.65
CA LYS A 306 -5.10 -0.52 2.35
C LYS A 306 -4.84 -0.35 0.84
N MET A 307 -5.21 -1.34 0.03
CA MET A 307 -5.09 -1.29 -1.43
C MET A 307 -5.98 -0.17 -1.99
N LEU A 308 -7.23 -0.07 -1.55
CA LEU A 308 -8.13 1.01 -1.95
C LEU A 308 -7.62 2.39 -1.51
N GLU A 309 -7.05 2.51 -0.31
CA GLU A 309 -6.40 3.75 0.16
C GLU A 309 -5.20 4.13 -0.71
N GLN A 310 -4.37 3.16 -1.11
CA GLN A 310 -3.23 3.38 -2.00
C GLN A 310 -3.68 3.78 -3.41
N GLU A 311 -4.70 3.12 -3.96
CA GLU A 311 -5.31 3.48 -5.25
C GLU A 311 -5.87 4.91 -5.19
N GLN A 312 -6.62 5.25 -4.13
CA GLN A 312 -7.14 6.60 -3.92
C GLN A 312 -6.01 7.63 -3.78
N ALA A 313 -4.93 7.31 -3.06
CA ALA A 313 -3.77 8.20 -2.94
C ALA A 313 -3.05 8.39 -4.28
N GLY A 314 -2.98 7.35 -5.11
CA GLY A 314 -2.50 7.45 -6.49
C GLY A 314 -3.36 8.38 -7.33
N LEU A 315 -4.69 8.26 -7.22
CA LEU A 315 -5.65 9.11 -7.92
C LEU A 315 -5.67 10.57 -7.39
N ALA A 316 -5.34 10.79 -6.12
CA ALA A 316 -5.34 12.11 -5.50
C ALA A 316 -4.41 13.10 -6.21
N HIS A 317 -3.31 12.62 -6.81
CA HIS A 317 -2.37 13.46 -7.55
C HIS A 317 -2.96 14.11 -8.82
N PHE A 318 -4.12 13.64 -9.29
CA PHE A 318 -4.83 14.20 -10.45
C PHE A 318 -5.81 15.32 -10.08
N PHE A 319 -5.98 15.61 -8.78
CA PHE A 319 -6.92 16.63 -8.31
C PHE A 319 -6.19 17.68 -7.48
N SER A 320 -6.64 18.93 -7.57
CA SER A 320 -6.14 19.99 -6.69
C SER A 320 -6.60 19.73 -5.25
N PRO A 321 -5.79 20.10 -4.22
CA PRO A 321 -6.13 19.88 -2.82
C PRO A 321 -7.53 20.38 -2.41
N ALA A 322 -7.93 21.57 -2.90
CA ALA A 322 -9.24 22.14 -2.62
C ALA A 322 -10.41 21.27 -3.13
N VAL A 323 -10.23 20.57 -4.26
CA VAL A 323 -11.24 19.67 -4.82
C VAL A 323 -11.33 18.39 -3.99
N LEU A 324 -10.19 17.82 -3.61
CA LEU A 324 -10.14 16.64 -2.75
C LEU A 324 -10.80 16.88 -1.40
N GLU A 325 -10.54 18.04 -0.79
CA GLU A 325 -11.12 18.38 0.51
C GLU A 325 -12.65 18.49 0.42
N MET A 326 -13.17 19.11 -0.63
CA MET A 326 -14.61 19.18 -0.84
C MET A 326 -15.25 17.81 -1.11
N MET A 327 -14.57 16.91 -1.83
CA MET A 327 -15.02 15.53 -2.04
C MET A 327 -15.03 14.69 -0.75
N ARG A 328 -14.25 15.07 0.28
CA ARG A 328 -14.25 14.39 1.58
C ARG A 328 -15.44 14.79 2.46
N VAL A 329 -15.92 16.02 2.33
CA VAL A 329 -16.98 16.59 3.19
C VAL A 329 -18.37 16.34 2.62
N THR A 330 -18.53 16.36 1.29
CA THR A 330 -19.81 16.25 0.60
C THR A 330 -19.77 15.12 -0.44
N ASN A 331 -20.92 14.60 -0.86
CA ASN A 331 -20.98 13.61 -1.94
C ASN A 331 -20.26 14.13 -3.20
N ALA A 332 -19.26 13.39 -3.66
CA ALA A 332 -18.42 13.76 -4.80
C ALA A 332 -19.23 14.10 -6.07
N ASP A 333 -20.31 13.37 -6.35
CA ASP A 333 -21.13 13.60 -7.53
C ASP A 333 -21.84 14.97 -7.48
N GLU A 334 -22.21 15.44 -6.29
CA GLU A 334 -22.86 16.73 -6.10
C GLU A 334 -21.85 17.89 -6.15
N VAL A 335 -20.68 17.71 -5.54
CA VAL A 335 -19.60 18.72 -5.55
C VAL A 335 -19.08 18.94 -6.96
N LEU A 336 -18.87 17.84 -7.69
CA LEU A 336 -18.29 17.86 -9.02
C LEU A 336 -19.31 18.19 -10.12
N ALA A 337 -20.61 18.29 -9.81
CA ALA A 337 -21.61 18.70 -10.78
C ALA A 337 -21.25 20.07 -11.38
N PRO A 338 -21.28 20.23 -12.72
CA PRO A 338 -21.02 21.52 -13.37
C PRO A 338 -21.95 22.61 -12.86
N LYS A 339 -21.38 23.75 -12.44
CA LYS A 339 -22.12 24.92 -11.96
C LYS A 339 -21.64 26.18 -12.66
N GLU A 340 -22.59 27.03 -13.04
CA GLU A 340 -22.29 28.38 -13.50
C GLU A 340 -21.91 29.25 -12.30
N THR A 341 -20.74 29.88 -12.37
CA THR A 341 -20.18 30.73 -11.31
C THR A 341 -19.20 31.74 -11.89
N GLU A 342 -18.91 32.80 -11.13
CA GLU A 342 -17.83 33.72 -11.45
C GLU A 342 -16.49 33.06 -11.14
N ILE A 343 -15.58 33.05 -12.11
CA ILE A 343 -14.22 32.53 -11.94
C ILE A 343 -13.18 33.55 -12.37
N THR A 344 -12.00 33.44 -11.79
CA THR A 344 -10.80 34.09 -12.33
C THR A 344 -9.92 33.02 -12.93
N SER A 345 -9.62 33.11 -14.23
CA SER A 345 -8.71 32.19 -14.92
C SER A 345 -7.32 32.79 -15.04
N LEU A 346 -6.30 31.95 -14.90
CA LEU A 346 -4.90 32.28 -15.14
C LEU A 346 -4.30 31.26 -16.10
N PHE A 347 -3.79 31.75 -17.22
CA PHE A 347 -2.97 30.99 -18.16
C PHE A 347 -1.52 31.40 -17.98
N CYS A 348 -0.62 30.42 -17.90
CA CYS A 348 0.82 30.65 -17.79
C CYS A 348 1.56 29.73 -18.75
N ASP A 349 2.33 30.29 -19.68
CA ASP A 349 3.09 29.53 -20.68
C ASP A 349 4.59 29.88 -20.66
N VAL A 350 5.44 28.90 -20.98
CA VAL A 350 6.90 29.07 -21.03
C VAL A 350 7.33 29.57 -22.41
N ARG A 351 7.87 30.79 -22.45
CA ARG A 351 8.32 31.41 -23.70
C ARG A 351 9.52 30.69 -24.30
N GLY A 352 9.39 30.39 -25.59
CA GLY A 352 10.49 29.87 -26.42
C GLY A 352 10.85 28.41 -26.12
N PHE A 353 10.01 27.70 -25.38
CA PHE A 353 10.23 26.32 -25.00
C PHE A 353 10.32 25.38 -26.21
N SER A 354 9.47 25.56 -27.23
CA SER A 354 9.51 24.74 -28.45
C SER A 354 10.89 24.75 -29.11
N ARG A 355 11.61 25.89 -29.11
CA ARG A 355 12.99 25.98 -29.62
C ARG A 355 13.99 25.22 -28.74
N THR A 356 13.75 25.13 -27.44
CA THR A 356 14.56 24.35 -26.49
C THR A 356 14.34 22.86 -26.68
N VAL A 357 13.09 22.42 -26.88
CA VAL A 357 12.74 21.02 -27.20
C VAL A 357 13.45 20.55 -28.46
N GLU A 358 13.47 21.37 -29.52
CA GLU A 358 14.15 21.04 -30.79
C GLU A 358 15.67 20.86 -30.64
N ARG A 359 16.31 21.66 -29.78
CA ARG A 359 17.76 21.60 -29.55
C ARG A 359 18.18 20.47 -28.62
N SER A 360 17.27 19.98 -27.77
CA SER A 360 17.54 18.95 -26.75
C SER A 360 17.03 17.55 -27.11
N ARG A 361 16.77 17.26 -28.40
CA ARG A 361 16.23 15.96 -28.85
C ARG A 361 17.04 14.72 -28.43
N GLY A 362 18.33 14.89 -28.11
CA GLY A 362 19.21 13.81 -27.64
C GLY A 362 19.08 13.45 -26.16
N ASN A 363 18.31 14.20 -25.34
CA ASN A 363 18.12 13.93 -23.91
C ASN A 363 16.67 14.21 -23.49
N LEU A 364 15.77 13.25 -23.75
CA LEU A 364 14.35 13.37 -23.43
C LEU A 364 14.09 13.45 -21.91
N GLN A 365 14.86 12.74 -21.09
CA GLN A 365 14.70 12.78 -19.63
C GLN A 365 15.00 14.18 -19.08
N GLY A 366 16.13 14.78 -19.49
CA GLY A 366 16.47 16.13 -19.07
C GLY A 366 15.51 17.20 -19.59
N LEU A 367 14.83 16.95 -20.71
CA LEU A 367 13.75 17.80 -21.20
C LEU A 367 12.50 17.68 -20.30
N LEU A 368 12.09 16.45 -19.97
CA LEU A 368 10.97 16.19 -19.06
C LEU A 368 11.21 16.84 -17.70
N ASP A 369 12.41 16.68 -17.12
CA ASP A 369 12.76 17.28 -15.83
C ASP A 369 12.66 18.81 -15.86
N ARG A 370 12.99 19.44 -16.99
CA ARG A 370 12.83 20.89 -17.20
C ARG A 370 11.37 21.31 -17.27
N VAL A 371 10.53 20.58 -18.02
CA VAL A 371 9.08 20.81 -18.08
C VAL A 371 8.48 20.69 -16.68
N SER A 372 8.72 19.56 -16.02
CA SER A 372 8.21 19.28 -14.68
C SER A 372 8.65 20.33 -13.68
N SER A 373 9.89 20.82 -13.77
CA SER A 373 10.39 21.90 -12.91
C SER A 373 9.69 23.24 -13.17
N ALA A 374 9.40 23.57 -14.43
CA ALA A 374 8.68 24.79 -14.79
C ALA A 374 7.21 24.71 -14.35
N LEU A 375 6.52 23.60 -14.66
CA LEU A 375 5.16 23.33 -14.21
C LEU A 375 5.05 23.32 -12.68
N GLY A 376 6.08 22.82 -11.98
CA GLY A 376 6.15 22.87 -10.52
C GLY A 376 6.16 24.30 -9.96
N VAL A 377 6.85 25.25 -10.59
CA VAL A 377 6.82 26.67 -10.19
C VAL A 377 5.42 27.25 -10.37
N MET A 378 4.79 26.98 -11.52
CA MET A 378 3.43 27.45 -11.82
C MET A 378 2.41 26.87 -10.84
N THR A 379 2.46 25.55 -10.63
CA THR A 379 1.57 24.81 -9.74
C THR A 379 1.68 25.32 -8.31
N ASN A 380 2.91 25.43 -7.79
CA ASN A 380 3.13 25.93 -6.44
C ASN A 380 2.63 27.38 -6.28
N GLY A 381 2.82 28.22 -7.30
CA GLY A 381 2.30 29.59 -7.28
C GLY A 381 0.77 29.66 -7.25
N ILE A 382 0.09 28.85 -8.06
CA ILE A 382 -1.37 28.79 -8.10
C ILE A 382 -1.93 28.24 -6.77
N LEU A 383 -1.40 27.11 -6.30
CA LEU A 383 -1.87 26.45 -5.07
C LEU A 383 -1.60 27.29 -3.80
N LYS A 384 -0.47 28.03 -3.74
CA LYS A 384 -0.12 28.89 -2.60
C LYS A 384 -1.16 29.97 -2.31
N TYR A 385 -1.91 30.40 -3.33
CA TYR A 385 -2.96 31.41 -3.20
C TYR A 385 -4.35 30.80 -3.44
N ASP A 386 -4.56 29.54 -3.05
CA ASP A 386 -5.86 28.84 -3.06
C ASP A 386 -6.48 28.64 -4.46
N GLY A 387 -5.65 28.65 -5.50
CA GLY A 387 -6.08 28.34 -6.86
C GLY A 387 -6.23 26.85 -7.10
N VAL A 388 -7.00 26.49 -8.13
CA VAL A 388 -7.19 25.13 -8.62
C VAL A 388 -6.51 24.98 -9.97
N ILE A 389 -5.74 23.91 -10.15
CA ILE A 389 -5.19 23.52 -11.45
C ILE A 389 -6.27 22.80 -12.24
N ALA A 390 -6.63 23.36 -13.39
CA ALA A 390 -7.60 22.76 -14.31
C ALA A 390 -6.93 21.83 -15.32
N ASP A 391 -5.79 22.24 -15.88
CA ASP A 391 -5.14 21.49 -16.95
C ASP A 391 -3.66 21.88 -17.15
N PHE A 392 -2.92 20.97 -17.78
CA PHE A 392 -1.58 21.23 -18.32
C PHE A 392 -1.61 21.01 -19.83
N GLN A 393 -1.21 22.02 -20.60
CA GLN A 393 -1.18 21.98 -22.06
C GLN A 393 0.27 22.10 -22.53
N GLY A 394 0.98 20.97 -22.56
CA GLY A 394 2.41 20.95 -22.83
C GLY A 394 3.20 21.60 -21.70
N ASP A 395 3.78 22.77 -21.96
CA ASP A 395 4.51 23.60 -21.01
C ASP A 395 3.68 24.72 -20.38
N ALA A 396 2.39 24.82 -20.74
CA ALA A 396 1.46 25.76 -20.16
C ALA A 396 0.64 25.15 -19.00
N ALA A 397 0.31 25.98 -18.02
CA ALA A 397 -0.59 25.65 -16.92
C ALA A 397 -1.84 26.55 -16.94
N LEU A 398 -3.01 25.94 -16.72
CA LEU A 398 -4.28 26.62 -16.51
C LEU A 398 -4.69 26.50 -15.04
N GLY A 399 -4.70 27.63 -14.34
CA GLY A 399 -5.23 27.76 -12.99
C GLY A 399 -6.53 28.57 -12.96
N PHE A 400 -7.36 28.35 -11.94
CA PHE A 400 -8.53 29.20 -11.71
C PHE A 400 -8.91 29.34 -10.22
N TRP A 401 -9.70 30.37 -9.93
CA TRP A 401 -10.28 30.67 -8.61
C TRP A 401 -11.78 30.88 -8.74
N GLY A 402 -12.52 30.70 -7.65
CA GLY A 402 -13.99 30.86 -7.59
C GLY A 402 -14.77 29.55 -7.54
N TRP A 403 -14.09 28.40 -7.69
CA TRP A 403 -14.62 27.05 -7.47
C TRP A 403 -13.48 26.13 -7.03
N PRO A 404 -13.68 25.10 -6.17
CA PRO A 404 -14.97 24.69 -5.58
C PRO A 404 -15.44 25.61 -4.45
N THR A 405 -14.56 26.50 -3.97
CA THR A 405 -14.89 27.52 -2.98
C THR A 405 -14.97 28.87 -3.67
N GLN A 406 -16.11 29.55 -3.53
CA GLN A 406 -16.28 30.89 -4.07
C GLN A 406 -15.69 31.92 -3.12
N THR A 407 -14.82 32.79 -3.65
CA THR A 407 -14.17 33.86 -2.88
C THR A 407 -14.21 35.15 -3.69
N GLU A 408 -14.57 36.26 -3.03
CA GLU A 408 -14.50 37.60 -3.64
C GLU A 408 -13.05 38.02 -3.92
N GLU A 409 -12.08 37.41 -3.21
CA GLU A 409 -10.64 37.61 -3.39
C GLU A 409 -10.06 36.93 -4.64
N GLY A 410 -10.84 36.15 -5.41
CA GLY A 410 -10.36 35.39 -6.57
C GLY A 410 -9.44 36.18 -7.53
N PRO A 411 -9.84 37.37 -8.00
CA PRO A 411 -8.99 38.21 -8.85
C PRO A 411 -7.67 38.62 -8.19
N LEU A 412 -7.71 38.97 -6.90
CA LEU A 412 -6.53 39.41 -6.15
C LEU A 412 -5.57 38.24 -5.88
N SER A 413 -6.11 37.07 -5.53
CA SER A 413 -5.34 35.84 -5.35
C SER A 413 -4.66 35.41 -6.66
N ALA A 414 -5.36 35.49 -7.79
CA ALA A 414 -4.76 35.24 -9.11
C ALA A 414 -3.62 36.20 -9.43
N CYS A 415 -3.78 37.50 -9.14
CA CYS A 415 -2.72 38.49 -9.32
C CYS A 415 -1.51 38.23 -8.41
N ARG A 416 -1.73 37.89 -7.13
CA ARG A 416 -0.65 37.51 -6.20
C ARG A 416 0.10 36.26 -6.70
N ALA A 417 -0.63 35.26 -7.18
CA ALA A 417 -0.06 34.06 -7.77
C ALA A 417 0.79 34.38 -9.01
N ALA A 418 0.29 35.20 -9.94
CA ALA A 418 1.02 35.60 -11.13
C ALA A 418 2.33 36.33 -10.81
N LEU A 419 2.30 37.25 -9.85
CA LEU A 419 3.49 37.99 -9.40
C LEU A 419 4.53 37.06 -8.76
N GLU A 420 4.11 36.13 -7.90
CA GLU A 420 4.99 35.11 -7.30
C GLU A 420 5.60 34.21 -8.37
N ILE A 421 4.79 33.68 -9.30
CA ILE A 421 5.26 32.82 -10.40
C ILE A 421 6.32 33.56 -11.21
N HIS A 422 6.01 34.78 -11.64
CA HIS A 422 6.93 35.62 -12.40
C HIS A 422 8.24 35.88 -11.63
N GLN A 423 8.15 36.23 -10.34
CA GLN A 423 9.32 36.45 -9.49
C GLN A 423 10.18 35.19 -9.34
N GLN A 424 9.58 34.01 -9.17
CA GLN A 424 10.31 32.75 -9.07
C GLN A 424 11.04 32.42 -10.37
N PHE A 425 10.41 32.59 -11.53
CA PHE A 425 11.09 32.43 -12.82
C PHE A 425 12.25 33.42 -13.00
N LEU A 426 12.09 34.68 -12.58
CA LEU A 426 13.19 35.65 -12.59
C LEU A 426 14.35 35.23 -11.69
N ARG A 427 14.09 34.77 -10.45
CA ARG A 427 15.12 34.28 -9.53
C ARG A 427 15.86 33.07 -10.09
N ASN A 428 15.13 32.11 -10.67
CA ASN A 428 15.74 30.93 -11.26
C ASN A 428 16.58 31.26 -12.50
N SER A 429 16.18 32.29 -13.26
CA SER A 429 16.93 32.74 -14.43
C SER A 429 18.34 33.26 -14.09
N GLN A 430 18.58 33.69 -12.84
CA GLN A 430 19.87 34.20 -12.36
C GLN A 430 20.84 33.08 -11.93
N ARG A 431 20.37 31.83 -11.81
CA ARG A 431 21.20 30.69 -11.41
C ARG A 431 21.56 29.86 -12.64
N GLU A 432 22.76 30.03 -13.18
CA GLU A 432 23.16 29.33 -14.43
C GLU A 432 23.13 27.80 -14.35
N SER A 433 23.30 27.23 -13.15
CA SER A 433 23.21 25.79 -12.92
C SER A 433 21.77 25.26 -12.77
N ASP A 434 20.76 26.14 -12.67
CA ASP A 434 19.37 25.74 -12.53
C ASP A 434 18.81 25.30 -13.90
N PRO A 435 18.13 24.14 -14.00
CA PRO A 435 17.50 23.71 -15.24
C PRO A 435 16.50 24.72 -15.82
N ARG A 436 16.04 25.70 -15.03
CA ARG A 436 15.13 26.79 -15.42
C ARG A 436 15.84 28.08 -15.85
N ALA A 437 17.17 28.10 -15.94
CA ALA A 437 17.92 29.27 -16.35
C ALA A 437 17.43 29.80 -17.73
N ARG A 438 17.25 31.13 -17.84
CA ARG A 438 16.81 31.84 -19.06
C ARG A 438 15.37 31.56 -19.53
N ILE A 439 14.57 30.83 -18.76
CA ILE A 439 13.14 30.66 -19.02
C ILE A 439 12.41 31.99 -18.72
N LYS A 440 11.56 32.41 -19.65
CA LYS A 440 10.60 33.50 -19.46
C LYS A 440 9.19 32.93 -19.53
N VAL A 441 8.23 33.60 -18.91
CA VAL A 441 6.82 33.21 -18.97
C VAL A 441 5.95 34.33 -19.51
N GLY A 442 4.84 33.96 -20.14
CA GLY A 442 3.69 34.82 -20.39
C GLY A 442 2.56 34.41 -19.45
N ILE A 443 1.87 35.38 -18.86
CA ILE A 443 0.73 35.14 -17.98
C ILE A 443 -0.45 35.99 -18.42
N GLY A 444 -1.62 35.39 -18.57
CA GLY A 444 -2.89 36.05 -18.87
C GLY A 444 -3.93 35.77 -17.80
N ILE A 445 -4.58 36.81 -17.27
CA ILE A 445 -5.61 36.69 -16.23
C ILE A 445 -6.90 37.36 -16.67
N ALA A 446 -8.01 36.64 -16.57
CA ALA A 446 -9.34 37.15 -16.88
C ALA A 446 -10.36 36.74 -15.84
N HIS A 447 -11.35 37.60 -15.58
CA HIS A 447 -12.41 37.37 -14.61
C HIS A 447 -13.80 37.47 -15.26
N GLY A 448 -14.70 36.55 -14.89
CA GLY A 448 -16.07 36.54 -15.39
C GLY A 448 -16.77 35.18 -15.24
N SER A 449 -18.00 35.11 -15.76
CA SER A 449 -18.84 33.92 -15.67
C SER A 449 -18.29 32.74 -16.48
N ALA A 450 -18.29 31.55 -15.87
CA ALA A 450 -17.98 30.28 -16.50
C ALA A 450 -18.73 29.12 -15.85
N ILE A 451 -18.72 27.97 -16.51
CA ILE A 451 -19.11 26.71 -15.90
C ILE A 451 -17.86 26.05 -15.30
N ALA A 452 -17.89 25.71 -14.01
CA ALA A 452 -16.84 24.99 -13.31
C ALA A 452 -17.35 23.66 -12.75
N GLY A 453 -16.55 22.59 -12.83
CA GLY A 453 -16.90 21.26 -12.31
C GLY A 453 -16.31 20.12 -13.16
N LYS A 454 -16.95 18.95 -13.11
CA LYS A 454 -16.63 17.77 -13.92
C LYS A 454 -17.13 17.96 -15.34
N ILE A 455 -16.21 18.24 -16.26
CA ILE A 455 -16.48 18.48 -17.68
C ILE A 455 -15.98 17.28 -18.48
N GLY A 456 -16.84 16.71 -19.32
CA GLY A 456 -16.49 15.59 -20.21
C GLY A 456 -17.66 14.65 -20.46
N THR A 457 -17.31 13.42 -20.81
CA THR A 457 -18.25 12.31 -21.08
C THR A 457 -18.37 11.38 -19.87
N ALA A 458 -19.21 10.35 -19.95
CA ALA A 458 -19.31 9.34 -18.89
C ALA A 458 -18.02 8.52 -18.75
N GLU A 459 -17.34 8.29 -19.86
CA GLU A 459 -16.12 7.48 -19.96
C GLU A 459 -14.85 8.26 -19.60
N GLN A 460 -14.83 9.56 -19.89
CA GLN A 460 -13.69 10.42 -19.61
C GLN A 460 -14.13 11.85 -19.28
N ALA A 461 -13.85 12.29 -18.06
CA ALA A 461 -14.10 13.63 -17.59
C ALA A 461 -12.92 14.17 -16.78
N LYS A 462 -12.79 15.50 -16.74
CA LYS A 462 -11.82 16.22 -15.93
C LYS A 462 -12.49 17.32 -15.13
N VAL A 463 -11.91 17.67 -14.00
CA VAL A 463 -12.26 18.92 -13.32
C VAL A 463 -11.73 20.07 -14.16
N GLY A 464 -12.58 21.03 -14.49
CA GLY A 464 -12.17 22.14 -15.33
C GLY A 464 -13.16 23.29 -15.31
N VAL A 465 -12.84 24.27 -16.17
CA VAL A 465 -13.63 25.47 -16.40
C VAL A 465 -13.93 25.62 -17.89
N PHE A 466 -15.14 26.08 -18.21
CA PHE A 466 -15.58 26.33 -19.58
C PHE A 466 -16.38 27.63 -19.65
N GLY A 467 -15.94 28.56 -20.50
CA GLY A 467 -16.66 29.81 -20.72
C GLY A 467 -15.83 30.85 -21.46
N PRO A 468 -16.44 31.99 -21.88
CA PRO A 468 -15.75 33.06 -22.59
C PRO A 468 -14.54 33.62 -21.83
N VAL A 469 -14.61 33.70 -20.50
CA VAL A 469 -13.50 34.18 -19.65
C VAL A 469 -12.24 33.31 -19.79
N VAL A 470 -12.40 31.99 -19.97
CA VAL A 470 -11.27 31.06 -20.16
C VAL A 470 -10.56 31.36 -21.48
N ASN A 471 -11.32 31.64 -22.54
CA ASN A 471 -10.76 32.03 -23.83
C ASN A 471 -10.07 33.40 -23.77
N LEU A 472 -10.63 34.35 -23.01
CA LEU A 472 -10.02 35.65 -22.79
C LEU A 472 -8.67 35.54 -22.06
N GLY A 473 -8.59 34.73 -21.00
CA GLY A 473 -7.35 34.48 -20.27
C GLY A 473 -6.24 33.92 -21.18
N ALA A 474 -6.56 32.92 -22.00
CA ALA A 474 -5.62 32.34 -22.97
C ALA A 474 -5.14 33.37 -24.02
N ARG A 475 -6.01 34.28 -24.42
CA ARG A 475 -5.70 35.33 -25.41
C ARG A 475 -4.83 36.43 -24.80
N LEU A 476 -5.10 36.80 -23.56
CA LEU A 476 -4.23 37.71 -22.80
C LEU A 476 -2.83 37.12 -22.67
N GLU A 477 -2.71 35.84 -22.31
CA GLU A 477 -1.40 35.16 -22.24
C GLU A 477 -0.65 35.26 -23.59
N SER A 478 -1.28 34.85 -24.69
CA SER A 478 -0.70 34.89 -26.04
C SER A 478 -0.19 36.28 -26.42
N MET A 479 -0.98 37.31 -26.11
CA MET A 479 -0.67 38.72 -26.41
C MET A 479 0.52 39.26 -25.61
N THR A 480 0.89 38.64 -24.48
CA THR A 480 2.03 39.08 -23.66
C THR A 480 3.32 39.20 -24.49
N LYS A 481 3.49 38.36 -25.51
CA LYS A 481 4.62 38.40 -26.43
C LYS A 481 4.62 39.64 -27.33
N GLN A 482 3.47 40.01 -27.86
CA GLN A 482 3.30 41.13 -28.79
C GLN A 482 3.45 42.46 -28.03
N LEU A 483 2.83 42.57 -26.86
CA LEU A 483 2.92 43.75 -25.98
C LEU A 483 4.24 43.78 -25.18
N ARG A 484 5.06 42.73 -25.28
CA ARG A 484 6.40 42.60 -24.67
C ARG A 484 6.44 42.73 -23.14
N VAL A 485 5.34 42.41 -22.48
CA VAL A 485 5.20 42.42 -21.02
C VAL A 485 4.96 41.00 -20.50
N PRO A 486 5.26 40.67 -19.23
CA PRO A 486 5.13 39.30 -18.72
C PRO A 486 3.71 38.94 -18.29
N ILE A 487 2.90 39.88 -17.78
CA ILE A 487 1.60 39.60 -17.18
C ILE A 487 0.55 40.56 -17.73
N LEU A 488 -0.48 40.01 -18.39
CA LEU A 488 -1.63 40.76 -18.89
C LEU A 488 -2.89 40.40 -18.11
N ILE A 489 -3.69 41.41 -17.81
CA ILE A 489 -4.96 41.28 -17.10
C ILE A 489 -6.07 42.01 -17.85
N ASP A 490 -7.29 41.50 -17.78
CA ASP A 490 -8.47 42.17 -18.31
C ASP A 490 -8.86 43.41 -17.49
N GLU A 491 -9.80 44.18 -18.03
CA GLU A 491 -10.27 45.42 -17.40
C GLU A 491 -10.92 45.18 -16.04
N VAL A 492 -11.68 44.09 -15.89
CA VAL A 492 -12.37 43.75 -14.64
C VAL A 492 -11.35 43.48 -13.54
N THR A 493 -10.35 42.63 -13.81
CA THR A 493 -9.27 42.33 -12.87
C THR A 493 -8.45 43.58 -12.57
N ALA A 494 -8.11 44.39 -13.59
CA ALA A 494 -7.38 45.64 -13.40
C ALA A 494 -8.09 46.62 -12.46
N ASN A 495 -9.42 46.73 -12.58
CA ASN A 495 -10.21 47.58 -11.69
C ASN A 495 -10.22 47.06 -10.25
N THR A 496 -10.25 45.74 -10.04
CA THR A 496 -10.12 45.14 -8.71
C THR A 496 -8.73 45.38 -8.13
N VAL A 497 -7.67 45.25 -8.93
CA VAL A 497 -6.29 45.56 -8.50
C VAL A 497 -6.16 47.02 -8.06
N ARG A 498 -6.61 47.98 -8.88
CA ARG A 498 -6.54 49.42 -8.54
C ARG A 498 -7.30 49.79 -7.28
N LYS A 499 -8.40 49.07 -6.97
CA LYS A 499 -9.24 49.35 -5.80
C LYS A 499 -8.75 48.68 -4.52
N SER A 500 -8.18 47.48 -4.62
CA SER A 500 -8.06 46.59 -3.46
C SER A 500 -6.68 45.95 -3.29
N LEU A 501 -5.81 45.95 -4.29
CA LEU A 501 -4.44 45.43 -4.12
C LEU A 501 -3.53 46.53 -3.57
N SER A 502 -2.82 46.24 -2.48
CA SER A 502 -1.81 47.17 -1.95
C SER A 502 -0.70 47.40 -3.00
N PRO A 503 -0.26 48.65 -3.25
CA PRO A 503 0.89 48.96 -4.11
C PRO A 503 2.21 48.30 -3.67
N GLU A 504 2.31 47.92 -2.39
CA GLU A 504 3.44 47.15 -1.84
C GLU A 504 3.44 45.67 -2.27
N ILE A 505 2.32 45.19 -2.83
CA ILE A 505 2.18 43.84 -3.38
C ILE A 505 2.25 43.88 -4.90
N GLY A 506 1.51 44.79 -5.53
CA GLY A 506 1.46 44.90 -6.99
C GLY A 506 0.75 46.15 -7.44
N ARG A 507 0.97 46.51 -8.71
CA ARG A 507 0.47 47.72 -9.35
C ARG A 507 -0.07 47.38 -10.73
N CYS A 508 -0.78 48.31 -11.34
CA CYS A 508 -1.39 48.10 -12.65
C CYS A 508 -1.13 49.29 -13.55
N ARG A 509 -0.87 49.05 -14.84
CA ARG A 509 -0.90 50.08 -15.89
C ARG A 509 -1.76 49.66 -17.06
N ARG A 510 -2.52 50.57 -17.62
CA ARG A 510 -3.29 50.38 -18.86
C ARG A 510 -2.34 50.40 -20.05
N LEU A 511 -2.45 49.39 -20.92
CA LEU A 511 -1.65 49.28 -22.14
C LEU A 511 -2.36 49.81 -23.39
N GLY A 512 -3.68 49.82 -23.37
CA GLY A 512 -4.49 50.38 -24.44
C GLY A 512 -5.75 49.57 -24.70
N ARG A 513 -6.52 50.04 -25.67
CA ARG A 513 -7.72 49.38 -26.16
C ARG A 513 -7.35 48.55 -27.38
N ILE A 514 -7.40 47.24 -27.22
CA ILE A 514 -6.87 46.28 -28.21
C ILE A 514 -7.99 45.33 -28.62
N ARG A 515 -8.09 45.02 -29.91
CA ARG A 515 -8.89 43.89 -30.38
C ARG A 515 -7.98 42.69 -30.61
N PRO A 516 -8.04 41.65 -29.76
CA PRO A 516 -7.24 40.46 -29.96
C PRO A 516 -7.62 39.74 -31.25
N TYR A 517 -6.66 39.03 -31.83
CA TYR A 517 -6.89 38.26 -33.05
C TYR A 517 -8.01 37.24 -32.86
N GLY A 518 -9.03 37.30 -33.72
CA GLY A 518 -10.19 36.41 -33.68
C GLY A 518 -11.22 36.72 -32.59
N MET A 519 -11.21 37.93 -32.02
CA MET A 519 -12.30 38.46 -31.21
C MET A 519 -12.96 39.65 -31.91
N ASP A 520 -14.28 39.78 -31.79
CA ASP A 520 -15.02 40.91 -32.36
C ASP A 520 -15.00 42.15 -31.47
N VAL A 521 -14.96 41.93 -30.15
CA VAL A 521 -15.07 42.99 -29.14
C VAL A 521 -13.67 43.49 -28.73
N PRO A 522 -13.37 44.79 -28.87
CA PRO A 522 -12.14 45.36 -28.35
C PRO A 522 -12.21 45.46 -26.82
N LEU A 523 -11.09 45.26 -26.16
CA LEU A 523 -11.00 45.28 -24.72
C LEU A 523 -9.83 46.14 -24.23
N THR A 524 -10.00 46.73 -23.05
CA THR A 524 -8.94 47.45 -22.37
C THR A 524 -8.01 46.42 -21.74
N VAL A 525 -6.77 46.37 -22.19
CA VAL A 525 -5.73 45.48 -21.65
C VAL A 525 -4.87 46.26 -20.68
N SER A 526 -4.54 45.65 -19.53
CA SER A 526 -3.61 46.22 -18.57
C SER A 526 -2.48 45.23 -18.25
N GLU A 527 -1.33 45.75 -17.83
CA GLU A 527 -0.22 44.98 -17.27
C GLU A 527 -0.30 44.98 -15.75
N LEU A 528 -0.09 43.82 -15.15
CA LEU A 528 0.17 43.69 -13.72
C LEU A 528 1.68 43.81 -13.46
N LEU A 529 2.06 44.82 -12.68
CA LEU A 529 3.43 45.14 -12.33
C LEU A 529 3.73 44.76 -10.87
N PRO A 530 4.97 44.40 -10.55
CA PRO A 530 5.39 44.24 -9.17
C PRO A 530 5.46 45.61 -8.45
N PRO A 531 5.68 45.62 -7.13
CA PRO A 531 5.90 46.84 -6.35
C PRO A 531 7.05 47.69 -6.90
N GLU A 532 7.07 48.98 -6.58
CA GLU A 532 8.04 49.94 -7.14
C GLU A 532 9.50 49.67 -6.76
N ASP A 533 9.75 49.04 -5.61
CA ASP A 533 11.07 48.64 -5.14
C ASP A 533 11.59 47.35 -5.81
N PHE A 534 10.75 46.69 -6.63
CA PHE A 534 11.15 45.48 -7.34
C PHE A 534 12.21 45.78 -8.42
N PRO A 535 13.37 45.09 -8.42
CA PRO A 535 14.45 45.38 -9.35
C PRO A 535 14.02 45.35 -10.83
N GLY A 536 14.26 46.45 -11.54
CA GLY A 536 14.01 46.56 -12.98
C GLY A 536 12.57 46.92 -13.36
N THR A 537 11.68 47.13 -12.38
CA THR A 537 10.33 47.67 -12.62
C THR A 537 10.36 49.18 -12.89
N ILE A 538 9.24 49.73 -13.38
CA ILE A 538 9.07 51.18 -13.58
C ILE A 538 8.44 51.86 -12.37
N SER A 539 8.68 53.17 -12.22
CA SER A 539 8.10 53.99 -11.15
C SER A 539 6.62 54.28 -11.39
N ASN A 540 5.92 54.75 -10.35
CA ASN A 540 4.53 55.19 -10.50
C ASN A 540 4.40 56.40 -11.44
N GLU A 541 5.40 57.28 -11.46
CA GLU A 541 5.43 58.40 -12.40
C GLU A 541 5.60 57.91 -13.84
N HIS A 542 6.46 56.92 -14.09
CA HIS A 542 6.57 56.32 -15.43
C HIS A 542 5.28 55.63 -15.87
N ILE A 543 4.54 54.99 -14.95
CA ILE A 543 3.20 54.43 -15.26
C ILE A 543 2.27 55.53 -15.75
N ARG A 544 2.23 56.67 -15.03
CA ARG A 544 1.39 57.80 -15.39
C ARG A 544 1.75 58.37 -16.77
N ILE A 545 3.04 58.62 -17.03
CA ILE A 545 3.52 59.12 -18.33
C ILE A 545 3.17 58.13 -19.46
N TYR A 546 3.31 56.81 -19.20
CA TYR A 546 2.93 55.79 -20.17
C TYR A 546 1.43 55.84 -20.48
N GLU A 547 0.57 55.93 -19.46
CA GLU A 547 -0.89 56.01 -19.66
C GLU A 547 -1.32 57.30 -20.37
N GLU A 548 -0.64 58.44 -20.12
CA GLU A 548 -0.84 59.67 -20.89
C GLU A 548 -0.49 59.48 -22.39
N GLY A 549 0.58 58.74 -22.68
CA GLY A 549 0.93 58.34 -24.05
C GLY A 549 -0.11 57.40 -24.69
N VAL A 550 -0.66 56.46 -23.91
CA VAL A 550 -1.78 55.60 -24.36
C VAL A 550 -3.00 56.44 -24.72
N ASP A 551 -3.36 57.44 -23.91
CA ASP A 551 -4.47 58.34 -24.20
C ASP A 551 -4.23 59.15 -25.47
N ALA A 552 -3.02 59.66 -25.67
CA ALA A 552 -2.64 60.33 -26.91
C ALA A 552 -2.77 59.41 -28.14
N VAL A 553 -2.37 58.13 -28.04
CA VAL A 553 -2.59 57.14 -29.11
C VAL A 553 -4.08 56.94 -29.36
N VAL A 554 -4.88 56.72 -28.32
CA VAL A 554 -6.33 56.46 -28.43
C VAL A 554 -7.07 57.64 -29.07
N GLU A 555 -6.66 58.87 -28.75
CA GLU A 555 -7.23 60.12 -29.30
C GLU A 555 -6.70 60.49 -30.70
N GLY A 556 -5.69 59.78 -31.21
CA GLY A 556 -5.08 60.07 -32.52
C GLY A 556 -4.01 61.17 -32.50
N ARG A 557 -3.57 61.62 -31.31
CA ARG A 557 -2.48 62.59 -31.12
C ARG A 557 -1.12 61.89 -31.10
N TRP A 558 -0.70 61.34 -32.24
CA TRP A 558 0.48 60.45 -32.29
C TRP A 558 1.81 61.16 -32.05
N ASP A 559 1.94 62.45 -32.38
CA ASP A 559 3.13 63.24 -32.04
C ASP A 559 3.32 63.36 -30.51
N ASP A 560 2.25 63.66 -29.78
CA ASP A 560 2.26 63.74 -28.31
C ASP A 560 2.57 62.36 -27.70
N ALA A 561 2.07 61.28 -28.31
CA ALA A 561 2.39 59.91 -27.92
C ALA A 561 3.88 59.58 -28.12
N LEU A 562 4.49 60.00 -29.23
CA LEU A 562 5.91 59.78 -29.50
C LEU A 562 6.79 60.51 -28.48
N GLU A 563 6.44 61.75 -28.11
CA GLU A 563 7.16 62.53 -27.10
C GLU A 563 7.07 61.87 -25.71
N THR A 564 5.85 61.59 -25.26
CA THR A 564 5.59 60.99 -23.93
C THR A 564 6.23 59.60 -23.83
N LEU A 565 5.99 58.70 -24.78
CA LEU A 565 6.57 57.35 -24.79
C LEU A 565 8.10 57.38 -24.98
N GLY A 566 8.63 58.36 -25.72
CA GLY A 566 10.06 58.57 -25.91
C GLY A 566 10.80 58.90 -24.61
N SER A 567 10.14 59.59 -23.67
CA SER A 567 10.70 60.00 -22.38
C SER A 567 10.88 58.85 -21.37
N LEU A 568 10.17 57.73 -21.58
CA LEU A 568 10.20 56.58 -20.68
C LEU A 568 11.56 55.86 -20.71
N PRO A 569 11.93 55.14 -19.63
CA PRO A 569 13.21 54.45 -19.58
C PRO A 569 13.33 53.32 -20.63
N SER A 570 14.56 52.97 -21.02
CA SER A 570 14.82 52.00 -22.09
C SER A 570 14.54 50.54 -21.71
N ASN A 571 14.43 50.24 -20.41
CA ASN A 571 14.05 48.92 -19.91
C ASN A 571 12.55 48.64 -20.02
N ASP A 572 11.72 49.68 -20.19
CA ASP A 572 10.29 49.50 -20.41
C ASP A 572 10.03 49.03 -21.85
N ARG A 573 9.64 47.77 -21.98
CA ARG A 573 9.39 47.15 -23.28
C ARG A 573 7.98 47.39 -23.82
N ALA A 574 7.02 47.83 -22.98
CA ALA A 574 5.66 48.07 -23.43
C ALA A 574 5.56 49.30 -24.34
N LYS A 575 6.43 50.29 -24.16
CA LYS A 575 6.49 51.45 -25.05
C LYS A 575 6.91 51.07 -26.46
N ASP A 576 7.80 50.07 -26.59
CA ASP A 576 8.26 49.59 -27.90
C ASP A 576 7.07 49.11 -28.74
N PHE A 577 6.07 48.49 -28.12
CA PHE A 577 4.88 48.00 -28.82
C PHE A 577 4.10 49.15 -29.47
N LEU A 578 3.80 50.22 -28.72
CA LEU A 578 3.08 51.39 -29.25
C LEU A 578 3.93 52.15 -30.27
N LEU A 579 5.22 52.34 -30.02
CA LEU A 579 6.13 53.00 -30.95
C LEU A 579 6.26 52.24 -32.27
N ILE A 580 6.34 50.91 -32.23
CA ILE A 580 6.34 50.05 -33.42
C ILE A 580 5.00 50.16 -34.15
N TYR A 581 3.88 50.17 -33.43
CA TYR A 581 2.56 50.29 -34.04
C TYR A 581 2.38 51.64 -34.76
N ILE A 582 2.80 52.75 -34.14
CA ILE A 582 2.81 54.09 -34.75
C ILE A 582 3.68 54.08 -36.01
N ALA A 583 4.89 53.52 -35.94
CA ALA A 583 5.80 53.44 -37.07
C ALA A 583 5.30 52.55 -38.22
N GLN A 584 4.53 51.49 -37.92
CA GLN A 584 3.92 50.61 -38.92
C GLN A 584 2.78 51.27 -39.71
N ASN A 585 2.25 52.38 -39.20
CA ASN A 585 1.21 53.18 -39.82
C ASN A 585 1.78 54.54 -40.26
N ASP A 586 3.05 54.58 -40.66
CA ASP A 586 3.73 55.76 -41.21
C ASP A 586 3.65 57.02 -40.32
N TYR A 587 3.57 56.83 -39.00
CA TYR A 587 3.47 57.90 -37.99
C TYR A 587 2.17 58.74 -38.07
N GLU A 588 1.15 58.27 -38.80
CA GLU A 588 -0.16 58.93 -38.87
C GLU A 588 -1.31 57.98 -38.50
N PRO A 589 -2.32 58.45 -37.73
CA PRO A 589 -3.47 57.62 -37.40
C PRO A 589 -4.24 57.23 -38.67
N PRO A 590 -4.73 55.98 -38.80
CA PRO A 590 -5.54 55.56 -39.94
C PRO A 590 -6.80 56.42 -40.14
N ASP A 591 -7.27 56.56 -41.39
CA ASP A 591 -8.41 57.42 -41.78
C ASP A 591 -9.71 57.24 -40.96
N ASN A 592 -9.89 56.11 -40.27
CA ASN A 592 -11.04 55.80 -39.40
C ASN A 592 -10.61 55.40 -37.98
N TRP A 593 -9.57 56.04 -37.44
CA TRP A 593 -9.05 55.74 -36.12
C TRP A 593 -10.13 55.90 -35.02
N ASN A 594 -10.43 54.80 -34.34
CA ASN A 594 -11.43 54.72 -33.27
C ASN A 594 -10.79 54.41 -31.90
N GLY A 595 -9.47 54.61 -31.79
CA GLY A 595 -8.69 54.32 -30.60
C GLY A 595 -8.44 52.83 -30.34
N VAL A 596 -8.72 51.94 -31.30
CA VAL A 596 -8.54 50.50 -31.16
C VAL A 596 -7.34 50.01 -31.96
N ILE A 597 -6.41 49.35 -31.27
CA ILE A 597 -5.26 48.70 -31.88
C ILE A 597 -5.68 47.28 -32.33
N GLU A 598 -5.57 46.99 -33.62
CA GLU A 598 -5.93 45.71 -34.21
C GLU A 598 -4.76 44.72 -34.15
N MET A 599 -4.95 43.53 -33.54
CA MET A 599 -3.93 42.48 -33.56
C MET A 599 -4.05 41.64 -34.84
N SER A 600 -3.02 41.68 -35.69
CA SER A 600 -2.98 40.95 -36.98
C SER A 600 -2.64 39.46 -36.86
N SER A 601 -2.19 39.00 -35.69
CA SER A 601 -1.83 37.61 -35.43
C SER A 601 -2.03 37.20 -33.97
N LYS A 602 -2.01 35.89 -33.69
CA LYS A 602 -2.12 35.33 -32.33
C LYS A 602 -0.91 35.66 -31.46
#